data_AF-H8I4W8-F1
#
_entry.id   AF-H8I4W8-F1
#
_cell.length_a   1.000
_cell.length_b   1.000
_cell.length_c   1.000
_cell.angle_alpha   90.00
_cell.angle_beta   90.00
_cell.angle_gamma   90.00
#
_symmetry.space_group_name_H-M   'P 1'
#
loop_
_entity.id
_entity.type
_entity.pdbx_description
1 polymer ?
#
loop_
_entity_poly.entity_id
_entity_poly.type
_entity_poly.pdbx_seq_one_letter_code
_entity_poly.pdbx_strand_id
1 'polypeptide(L)'
;MGCPSTSFFEKCKKCKACCRAASSFVRIYVCRHEEDLIKLLRADGMDEAYITVPPSASCRFLGDDGCILGDIKPFQCRLYPLLILSDGSLGLDPACTYSGEYISRLSDHSSDARRHLEAMKREAATLTDKERQLLSEWSRYVCDIVKLY
;
A
#
# COMPACT_ATOMS: atom_id res chain seq x y z
N MET A 1 19.27 19.06 21.85
CA MET A 1 17.98 18.33 21.93
C MET A 1 17.57 18.01 20.51
N GLY A 2 17.89 16.82 20.01
CA GLY A 2 17.48 16.39 18.67
C GLY A 2 16.03 15.90 18.74
N CYS A 3 15.13 16.49 17.95
CA CYS A 3 13.80 15.93 17.73
C CYS A 3 13.95 14.47 17.28
N PRO A 4 13.18 13.50 17.84
CA PRO A 4 13.19 12.15 17.28
C PRO A 4 12.65 12.26 15.86
N SER A 5 13.48 11.99 14.87
CA SER A 5 13.09 11.88 13.48
C SER A 5 12.07 10.75 13.39
N THR A 6 10.78 11.09 13.48
CA THR A 6 9.72 10.11 13.39
C THR A 6 9.77 9.51 11.99
N SER A 7 9.81 8.17 11.91
CA SER A 7 9.77 7.47 10.63
C SER A 7 8.56 7.93 9.82
N PHE A 8 8.73 8.07 8.51
CA PHE A 8 7.63 8.34 7.57
C PHE A 8 6.47 7.37 7.81
N PHE A 9 6.77 6.09 8.06
CA PHE A 9 5.76 5.06 8.25
C PHE A 9 5.03 5.17 9.59
N GLU A 10 5.62 5.77 10.63
CA GLU A 10 4.90 6.09 11.87
C GLU A 10 3.83 7.16 11.65
N LYS A 11 4.12 8.18 10.83
CA LYS A 11 3.12 9.17 10.42
C LYS A 11 2.03 8.53 9.56
N CYS A 12 2.42 7.66 8.62
CA CYS A 12 1.49 6.90 7.79
C CYS A 12 0.53 6.03 8.64
N LYS A 13 1.07 5.32 9.63
CA LYS A 13 0.29 4.48 10.56
C LYS A 13 -0.78 5.27 11.31
N LYS A 14 -0.45 6.50 11.72
CA LYS A 14 -1.39 7.42 12.40
C LYS A 14 -2.42 8.03 11.44
N CYS A 15 -2.03 8.27 10.19
CA CYS A 15 -2.88 8.89 9.18
C CYS A 15 -4.09 8.02 8.80
N LYS A 16 -3.87 6.71 8.65
CA LYS A 16 -4.91 5.71 8.31
C LYS A 16 -5.71 5.99 7.02
N ALA A 17 -5.33 6.99 6.23
CA ALA A 17 -6.10 7.45 5.07
C ALA A 17 -6.24 6.36 3.99
N CYS A 18 -5.18 5.59 3.72
CA CYS A 18 -5.21 4.49 2.76
C CYS A 18 -6.16 3.33 3.13
N CYS A 19 -6.62 3.28 4.39
CA CYS A 19 -7.54 2.25 4.88
C CYS A 19 -9.00 2.74 4.99
N ARG A 20 -9.30 3.95 4.53
CA ARG A 20 -10.65 4.55 4.59
C ARG A 20 -11.18 4.75 3.18
N ALA A 21 -12.34 4.15 2.90
CA ALA A 21 -13.05 4.37 1.66
C ALA A 21 -13.83 5.69 1.73
N ALA A 22 -13.58 6.62 0.80
CA ALA A 22 -14.22 7.94 0.80
C ALA A 22 -15.69 7.89 0.36
N SER A 23 -15.99 7.23 -0.76
CA SER A 23 -17.35 7.23 -1.33
C SER A 23 -17.73 5.98 -2.13
N SER A 24 -16.78 5.08 -2.39
CA SER A 24 -16.98 3.84 -3.15
C SER A 24 -16.34 2.65 -2.44
N PHE A 25 -16.75 1.44 -2.79
CA PHE A 25 -16.07 0.25 -2.29
C PHE A 25 -14.62 0.22 -2.77
N VAL A 26 -13.72 -0.12 -1.86
CA VAL A 26 -12.30 -0.35 -2.17
C VAL A 26 -12.03 -1.84 -2.10
N ARG A 27 -11.52 -2.40 -3.20
CA ARG A 27 -10.97 -3.76 -3.20
C ARG A 27 -9.45 -3.66 -3.03
N ILE A 28 -8.98 -4.30 -1.97
CA ILE A 28 -7.56 -4.50 -1.72
C ILE A 28 -7.25 -5.92 -2.18
N TYR A 29 -6.50 -6.04 -3.28
CA TYR A 29 -6.16 -7.32 -3.87
C TYR A 29 -5.15 -8.09 -3.01
N VAL A 30 -5.34 -9.40 -2.94
CA VAL A 30 -4.45 -10.34 -2.26
C VAL A 30 -3.65 -11.08 -3.34
N CYS A 31 -2.33 -10.97 -3.27
CA CYS A 31 -1.43 -11.63 -4.21
C CYS A 31 -1.22 -13.10 -3.81
N ARG A 32 -0.88 -13.94 -4.79
CA ARG A 32 -0.71 -15.38 -4.61
C ARG A 32 0.39 -15.76 -3.61
N HIS A 33 1.40 -14.89 -3.46
CA HIS A 33 2.54 -15.12 -2.56
C HIS A 33 2.22 -14.79 -1.10
N GLU A 34 1.01 -14.32 -0.81
CA GLU A 34 0.59 -13.87 0.53
C GLU A 34 -0.08 -15.01 1.30
N GLU A 35 0.61 -16.16 1.37
CA GLU A 35 0.04 -17.42 1.87
C GLU A 35 -0.54 -17.31 3.29
N ASP A 36 0.13 -16.58 4.17
CA ASP A 36 -0.33 -16.43 5.56
C ASP A 36 -1.57 -15.53 5.67
N LEU A 37 -1.67 -14.51 4.82
CA LEU A 37 -2.88 -13.72 4.70
C LEU A 37 -4.03 -14.56 4.14
N ILE A 38 -3.77 -15.35 3.08
CA ILE A 38 -4.76 -16.24 2.48
C ILE A 38 -5.30 -17.24 3.52
N LYS A 39 -4.42 -17.85 4.33
CA LYS A 39 -4.83 -18.75 5.42
C LYS A 39 -5.71 -18.04 6.44
N LEU A 40 -5.37 -16.81 6.83
CA LEU A 40 -6.16 -16.01 7.75
C LEU A 40 -7.55 -15.68 7.17
N LEU A 41 -7.60 -15.21 5.92
CA LEU A 41 -8.86 -14.87 5.26
C LEU A 41 -9.77 -16.10 5.13
N ARG A 42 -9.21 -17.26 4.76
CA ARG A 42 -9.93 -18.53 4.71
C ARG A 42 -10.50 -18.93 6.07
N ALA A 43 -9.70 -18.86 7.13
CA ALA A 43 -10.13 -19.21 8.49
C ALA A 43 -11.28 -18.33 8.97
N ASP A 44 -11.29 -17.06 8.55
CA ASP A 44 -12.35 -16.08 8.87
C ASP A 44 -13.55 -16.13 7.89
N GLY A 45 -13.57 -17.10 6.96
CA GLY A 45 -14.66 -17.25 5.97
C GLY A 45 -14.74 -16.10 4.95
N MET A 46 -13.62 -15.43 4.68
CA MET A 46 -13.52 -14.31 3.75
C MET A 46 -13.07 -14.74 2.35
N ASP A 47 -13.26 -13.86 1.37
CA ASP A 47 -12.73 -14.02 0.03
C ASP A 47 -11.18 -13.96 0.06
N GLU A 48 -10.53 -14.97 -0.54
CA GLU A 48 -9.07 -15.10 -0.55
C GLU A 48 -8.39 -14.21 -1.61
N ALA A 49 -9.15 -13.64 -2.55
CA ALA A 49 -8.62 -12.84 -3.64
C ALA A 49 -8.62 -11.34 -3.35
N TYR A 50 -9.51 -10.86 -2.46
CA TYR A 50 -9.56 -9.44 -2.10
C TYR A 50 -10.21 -9.19 -0.73
N ILE A 51 -9.72 -8.15 -0.05
CA ILE A 51 -10.37 -7.56 1.12
C ILE A 51 -11.26 -6.41 0.63
N THR A 52 -12.56 -6.49 0.92
CA THR A 52 -13.51 -5.42 0.59
C THR A 52 -13.63 -4.42 1.73
N VAL A 53 -13.41 -3.15 1.44
CA VAL A 53 -13.69 -2.03 2.35
C VAL A 53 -14.98 -1.34 1.91
N PRO A 54 -16.06 -1.36 2.73
CA PRO A 54 -17.32 -0.72 2.39
C PRO A 54 -17.21 0.82 2.26
N PRO A 55 -18.09 1.48 1.49
CA PRO A 55 -18.15 2.94 1.40
C PRO A 55 -18.35 3.56 2.78
N SER A 56 -17.69 4.67 3.04
CA SER A 56 -17.75 5.39 4.32
C SER A 56 -17.36 4.56 5.55
N ALA A 57 -16.71 3.42 5.33
CA ALA A 57 -16.19 2.54 6.38
C ALA A 57 -14.66 2.47 6.33
N SER A 58 -14.10 1.93 7.41
CA SER A 58 -12.69 1.58 7.47
C SER A 58 -12.50 0.09 7.18
N CYS A 59 -11.32 -0.27 6.67
CA CYS A 59 -10.92 -1.68 6.58
C CYS A 59 -11.08 -2.37 7.94
N ARG A 60 -11.65 -3.58 7.97
CA ARG A 60 -11.88 -4.34 9.22
C ARG A 60 -10.61 -4.64 10.00
N PHE A 61 -9.46 -4.65 9.31
CA PHE A 61 -8.15 -4.88 9.92
C PHE A 61 -7.49 -3.57 10.41
N LEU A 62 -8.20 -2.44 10.38
CA LEU A 62 -7.71 -1.16 10.89
C LEU A 62 -8.09 -1.03 12.37
N GLY A 63 -7.10 -1.15 13.25
CA GLY A 63 -7.25 -0.89 14.68
C GLY A 63 -6.90 0.54 15.07
N ASP A 64 -6.90 0.81 16.38
CA ASP A 64 -6.60 2.13 16.95
C ASP A 64 -5.15 2.56 16.72
N ASP A 65 -4.22 1.62 16.72
CA ASP A 65 -2.80 1.89 16.47
C ASP A 65 -2.37 1.66 15.01
N GLY A 66 -3.32 1.50 14.09
CA GLY A 66 -3.07 1.20 12.68
C GLY A 66 -3.48 -0.23 12.31
N CYS A 67 -3.01 -0.71 11.17
CA CYS A 67 -3.44 -2.01 10.66
C CYS A 67 -2.88 -3.17 11.50
N ILE A 68 -3.77 -4.05 11.97
CA ILE A 68 -3.46 -5.17 12.88
C ILE A 68 -2.78 -6.36 12.19
N LEU A 69 -2.79 -6.40 10.86
CA LEU A 69 -2.14 -7.47 10.08
C LEU A 69 -0.61 -7.43 10.13
N GLY A 70 0.01 -6.37 10.67
CA GLY A 70 1.47 -6.32 10.81
C GLY A 70 2.21 -6.51 9.48
N ASP A 71 3.02 -7.55 9.37
CA ASP A 71 3.81 -7.86 8.18
C ASP A 71 3.06 -8.70 7.14
N ILE A 72 1.97 -9.39 7.52
CA ILE A 72 1.13 -10.18 6.60
C ILE A 72 0.09 -9.32 5.87
N LYS A 73 0.24 -8.00 5.88
CA LYS A 73 -0.61 -7.09 5.10
C LYS A 73 -0.56 -7.44 3.62
N PRO A 74 -1.65 -7.21 2.87
CA PRO A 74 -1.64 -7.30 1.42
C PRO A 74 -0.51 -6.46 0.81
N PHE A 75 0.07 -6.91 -0.29
CA PHE A 75 1.14 -6.21 -0.99
C PHE A 75 0.67 -4.81 -1.38
N GLN A 76 -0.57 -4.68 -1.86
CA GLN A 76 -1.18 -3.39 -2.15
C GLN A 76 -1.17 -2.42 -0.96
N CYS A 77 -1.34 -2.92 0.27
CA CYS A 77 -1.25 -2.11 1.49
C CYS A 77 0.20 -1.77 1.86
N ARG A 78 1.12 -2.74 1.71
CA ARG A 78 2.55 -2.54 1.95
C ARG A 78 3.15 -1.55 0.96
N LEU A 79 2.63 -1.53 -0.28
CA LEU A 79 3.10 -0.70 -1.39
C LEU A 79 2.94 0.80 -1.13
N TYR A 80 1.96 1.19 -0.31
CA TYR A 80 1.63 2.60 -0.07
C TYR A 80 2.82 3.39 0.53
N PRO A 81 3.14 4.60 0.03
CA PRO A 81 2.36 5.47 -0.86
C PRO A 81 2.58 5.25 -2.36
N LEU A 82 3.21 4.13 -2.74
CA LEU A 82 3.40 3.77 -4.14
C LEU A 82 2.15 3.06 -4.70
N LEU A 83 2.09 2.97 -6.01
CA LEU A 83 1.10 2.21 -6.78
C LEU A 83 1.77 1.56 -8.00
N ILE A 84 1.21 0.45 -8.49
CA ILE A 84 1.65 -0.19 -9.74
C ILE A 84 0.99 0.52 -10.92
N LEU A 85 1.76 0.88 -11.93
CA LEU A 85 1.26 1.47 -13.17
C LEU A 85 0.92 0.39 -14.21
N SER A 86 0.17 0.77 -15.24
CA SER A 86 -0.25 -0.14 -16.32
C SER A 86 0.93 -0.75 -17.10
N ASP A 87 2.09 -0.11 -17.09
CA ASP A 87 3.33 -0.61 -17.69
C ASP A 87 4.19 -1.42 -16.69
N GLY A 88 3.68 -1.67 -15.48
CA GLY A 88 4.35 -2.41 -14.41
C GLY A 88 5.34 -1.60 -13.57
N SER A 89 5.58 -0.33 -13.91
CA SER A 89 6.45 0.55 -13.11
C SER A 89 5.76 1.02 -11.82
N LEU A 90 6.53 1.64 -10.92
CA LEU A 90 5.98 2.21 -9.68
C LEU A 90 5.66 3.69 -9.89
N GLY A 91 4.49 4.12 -9.44
CA GLY A 91 4.10 5.53 -9.33
C GLY A 91 3.83 5.92 -7.89
N LEU A 92 3.73 7.22 -7.63
CA LEU A 92 3.24 7.73 -6.35
C LEU A 92 1.75 7.99 -6.39
N ASP A 93 1.07 7.62 -5.31
CA ASP A 93 -0.32 7.95 -5.10
C ASP A 93 -0.45 9.44 -4.72
N PRO A 94 -1.05 10.29 -5.59
CA PRO A 94 -1.26 11.71 -5.29
C PRO A 94 -2.32 11.91 -4.20
N ALA A 95 -3.14 10.91 -3.89
CA ALA A 95 -4.05 10.97 -2.74
C ALA A 95 -3.28 10.89 -1.40
N CYS A 96 -2.00 10.49 -1.42
CA CYS A 96 -1.18 10.49 -0.21
C CYS A 96 -0.80 11.90 0.23
N THR A 97 -1.30 12.32 1.39
CA THR A 97 -0.95 13.58 2.05
C THR A 97 0.56 13.74 2.30
N TYR A 98 1.31 12.63 2.40
CA TYR A 98 2.75 12.64 2.66
C TYR A 98 3.60 12.26 1.44
N SER A 99 3.02 12.18 0.23
CA SER A 99 3.76 11.87 -1.00
C SER A 99 4.97 12.77 -1.23
N GLY A 100 4.84 14.09 -0.98
CA GLY A 100 5.95 15.03 -1.06
C GLY A 100 7.09 14.75 -0.07
N GLU A 101 6.76 14.41 1.18
CA GLU A 101 7.76 14.01 2.19
C GLU A 101 8.46 12.70 1.76
N TYR A 102 7.69 11.73 1.26
CA TYR A 102 8.24 10.48 0.73
C TYR A 102 9.26 10.74 -0.38
N ILE A 103 8.91 11.55 -1.40
CA ILE A 103 9.81 11.94 -2.50
C ILE A 103 11.09 12.59 -1.94
N SER A 104 10.95 13.57 -1.05
CA SER A 104 12.10 14.31 -0.52
C SER A 104 13.10 13.38 0.18
N ARG A 105 12.60 12.35 0.87
CA ARG A 105 13.42 11.36 1.58
C ARG A 105 14.08 10.35 0.65
N LEU A 106 13.60 10.14 -0.58
CA LEU A 106 14.25 9.24 -1.52
C LEU A 106 15.69 9.65 -1.83
N SER A 107 16.02 10.94 -1.77
CA SER A 107 17.39 11.43 -1.98
C SER A 107 18.40 10.89 -0.97
N ASP A 108 17.97 10.52 0.23
CA ASP A 108 18.79 9.88 1.26
C ASP A 108 18.71 8.35 1.12
N HIS A 109 19.86 7.73 0.80
CA HIS A 109 19.97 6.28 0.63
C HIS A 109 19.75 5.48 1.92
N SER A 110 19.91 6.12 3.07
CA SER A 110 19.68 5.54 4.39
C SER A 110 18.27 5.79 4.92
N SER A 111 17.41 6.47 4.15
CA SER A 111 16.04 6.75 4.57
C SER A 111 15.16 5.50 4.59
N ASP A 112 14.11 5.56 5.39
CA ASP A 112 13.04 4.57 5.38
C ASP A 112 12.29 4.53 4.04
N ALA A 113 12.06 5.69 3.42
CA ALA A 113 11.46 5.79 2.09
C ALA A 113 12.29 5.06 1.02
N ARG A 114 13.62 5.20 1.03
CA ARG A 114 14.49 4.48 0.09
C ARG A 114 14.44 2.98 0.32
N ARG A 115 14.58 2.52 1.57
CA ARG A 115 14.49 1.09 1.91
C ARG A 115 13.16 0.49 1.47
N HIS A 116 12.08 1.22 1.69
CA HIS A 116 10.74 0.82 1.27
C HIS A 116 10.63 0.71 -0.25
N LEU A 117 11.07 1.73 -1.02
CA LEU A 117 11.06 1.69 -2.48
C LEU A 117 11.80 0.46 -3.01
N GLU A 118 12.99 0.18 -2.51
CA GLU A 118 13.78 -0.98 -2.95
C GLU A 118 13.12 -2.32 -2.58
N ALA A 119 12.48 -2.41 -1.41
CA ALA A 119 11.70 -3.59 -1.04
C ALA A 119 10.50 -3.80 -1.97
N MET A 120 9.75 -2.73 -2.26
CA MET A 120 8.59 -2.80 -3.14
C MET A 120 8.97 -3.10 -4.59
N LYS A 121 10.12 -2.62 -5.08
CA LYS A 121 10.64 -3.00 -6.39
C LYS A 121 10.94 -4.50 -6.48
N ARG A 122 11.57 -5.07 -5.46
CA ARG A 122 11.88 -6.52 -5.41
C ARG A 122 10.61 -7.36 -5.40
N GLU A 123 9.63 -6.98 -4.59
CA GLU A 123 8.35 -7.71 -4.52
C GLU A 123 7.51 -7.51 -5.79
N ALA A 124 7.48 -6.30 -6.36
CA ALA A 124 6.82 -6.05 -7.64
C ALA A 124 7.40 -6.90 -8.77
N ALA A 125 8.71 -7.21 -8.74
CA ALA A 125 9.33 -8.08 -9.74
C ALA A 125 8.76 -9.51 -9.74
N THR A 126 8.24 -10.00 -8.60
CA THR A 126 7.71 -11.36 -8.47
C THR A 126 6.24 -11.50 -8.87
N LEU A 127 5.55 -10.39 -9.15
CA LEU A 127 4.14 -10.39 -9.55
C LEU A 127 3.94 -11.09 -10.90
N THR A 128 2.85 -11.83 -11.01
CA THR A 128 2.37 -12.32 -12.31
C THR A 128 1.74 -11.18 -13.12
N ASP A 129 1.62 -11.33 -14.43
CA ASP A 129 0.98 -10.32 -15.30
C ASP A 129 -0.45 -10.02 -14.87
N LYS A 130 -1.18 -11.05 -14.40
CA LYS A 130 -2.53 -10.90 -13.86
C LYS A 130 -2.54 -10.03 -12.60
N GLU A 131 -1.59 -10.22 -11.69
CA GLU A 131 -1.48 -9.41 -10.47
C GLU A 131 -1.09 -7.96 -10.78
N ARG A 132 -0.14 -7.74 -11.70
CA ARG A 132 0.20 -6.39 -12.17
C ARG A 132 -1.02 -5.70 -12.77
N GLN A 133 -1.79 -6.42 -13.59
CA GLN A 133 -3.01 -5.89 -14.20
C GLN A 133 -4.03 -5.48 -13.13
N LEU A 134 -4.31 -6.33 -12.15
CA LEU A 134 -5.25 -6.03 -11.06
C LEU A 134 -4.79 -4.85 -10.21
N LEU A 135 -3.51 -4.83 -9.81
CA LEU A 135 -2.95 -3.76 -8.99
C LEU A 135 -2.90 -2.42 -9.73
N SER A 136 -2.70 -2.43 -11.05
CA SER A 136 -2.69 -1.21 -11.87
C SER A 136 -4.08 -0.62 -12.14
N GLU A 137 -5.17 -1.32 -11.83
CA GLU A 137 -6.52 -0.74 -11.98
C GLU A 137 -6.68 0.55 -11.19
N TRP A 138 -6.09 0.61 -9.98
CA TRP A 138 -6.08 1.81 -9.16
C TRP A 138 -5.39 3.00 -9.86
N SER A 139 -4.26 2.76 -10.52
CA SER A 139 -3.54 3.81 -11.25
C SER A 139 -4.34 4.41 -12.41
N ARG A 140 -5.32 3.70 -12.97
CA ARG A 140 -6.12 4.20 -14.10
C ARG A 140 -7.07 5.33 -13.71
N TYR A 141 -7.43 5.42 -12.44
CA TYR A 141 -8.36 6.43 -11.92
C TYR A 141 -7.64 7.62 -11.29
N VAL A 142 -6.31 7.64 -11.37
CA VAL A 142 -5.46 8.62 -10.73
C VAL A 142 -4.83 9.51 -11.81
N CYS A 143 -5.21 10.78 -11.84
CA CYS A 143 -4.53 11.80 -12.64
C CYS A 143 -3.24 12.26 -11.92
N ASP A 144 -2.26 12.79 -12.67
CA ASP A 144 -1.04 13.41 -12.12
C ASP A 144 -0.08 12.49 -11.33
N ILE A 145 0.01 11.22 -11.74
CA ILE A 145 0.96 10.27 -11.16
C ILE A 145 2.41 10.73 -11.42
N VAL A 146 3.18 10.87 -10.34
CA VAL A 146 4.64 10.97 -10.43
C VAL A 146 5.21 9.55 -10.61
N LYS A 147 5.64 9.22 -11.82
CA LYS A 147 6.28 7.94 -12.13
C LYS A 147 7.68 7.87 -11.51
N LEU A 148 7.96 6.79 -10.80
CA LEU A 148 9.24 6.49 -10.18
C LEU A 148 9.90 5.31 -10.91
N TYR A 149 10.54 5.63 -12.03
CA TYR A 149 11.43 4.79 -12.84
C TYR A 149 10.92 3.36 -13.11
#